data_AF-A0A4Q0VST8-F1
#
_entry.id   AF-A0A4Q0VST8-F1
#
_cell.length_a   1.000
_cell.length_b   1.000
_cell.length_c   1.000
_cell.angle_alpha   90.00
_cell.angle_beta   90.00
_cell.angle_gamma   90.00
#
_symmetry.space_group_name_H-M   'P 1'
#
loop_
_entity.id
_entity.type
_entity.pdbx_description
1 polymer ?
#
loop_
_entity_poly.entity_id
_entity_poly.type
_entity_poly.pdbx_seq_one_letter_code
_entity_poly.pdbx_strand_id
1 'polypeptide(L)' 'MAKNNKNQDFQREDVVSDGRDIEFSQELADQDDVEAQERSRAADARAKGKK' A
#
# COMPACT_ATOMS: atom_id res chain seq x y z
N MET A 1 -24.92 -23.68 18.31
CA MET A 1 -24.63 -22.67 17.27
C MET A 1 -23.16 -22.29 17.37
N ALA A 2 -22.29 -22.94 16.61
CA ALA A 2 -20.86 -22.62 16.58
C ALA A 2 -20.61 -21.52 15.54
N LYS A 3 -20.03 -20.41 15.98
CA LYS A 3 -19.68 -19.27 15.13
C LYS A 3 -18.36 -19.59 14.43
N ASN A 4 -18.40 -19.88 13.12
CA ASN A 4 -17.21 -20.05 12.31
C ASN A 4 -16.55 -18.69 12.10
N ASN A 5 -15.60 -18.36 12.96
CA ASN A 5 -14.73 -17.20 12.78
C ASN A 5 -13.73 -17.53 11.67
N LYS A 6 -14.08 -17.21 10.43
CA LYS A 6 -13.16 -17.24 9.28
C LYS A 6 -12.19 -16.07 9.44
N ASN A 7 -11.23 -16.21 10.35
CA ASN A 7 -9.98 -15.48 10.24
C ASN A 7 -9.33 -16.03 8.97
N GLN A 8 -9.61 -15.36 7.84
CA GLN A 8 -8.86 -15.51 6.62
C GLN A 8 -7.45 -15.08 6.99
N ASP A 9 -6.60 -16.06 7.29
CA ASP A 9 -5.17 -15.86 7.31
C ASP A 9 -4.82 -15.42 5.89
N PHE A 10 -4.80 -14.10 5.67
CA PHE A 10 -4.15 -13.52 4.51
C PHE A 10 -2.73 -14.03 4.59
N GLN A 11 -2.46 -15.11 3.85
CA GLN A 11 -1.14 -15.64 3.72
C GLN A 11 -0.33 -14.45 3.24
N ARG A 12 0.54 -13.96 4.13
CA ARG A 12 1.55 -12.98 3.76
C ARG A 12 2.49 -13.78 2.90
N GLU A 13 2.12 -13.99 1.63
CA GLU A 13 3.04 -14.48 0.64
C GLU A 13 4.24 -13.55 0.73
N ASP A 14 5.40 -14.14 1.05
CA ASP A 14 6.65 -13.41 1.11
C ASP A 14 6.84 -12.80 -0.28
N VAL A 15 6.52 -11.52 -0.42
CA VAL A 15 6.73 -10.75 -1.65
C VAL A 15 8.25 -10.60 -1.78
N VAL A 16 8.88 -11.61 -2.39
CA VAL A 16 10.31 -11.59 -2.69
C VAL A 16 10.50 -10.52 -3.73
N SER A 17 11.07 -9.38 -3.31
CA SER A 17 11.49 -8.34 -4.24
C SER A 17 12.53 -8.90 -5.20
N ASP A 18 12.35 -8.65 -6.50
CA ASP A 18 13.30 -9.04 -7.54
C ASP A 18 14.52 -8.12 -7.62
N GLY A 19 14.56 -7.06 -6.79
CA GLY A 19 15.64 -6.08 -6.71
C GLY A 19 15.76 -5.18 -7.93
N ARG A 20 14.73 -5.11 -8.79
CA ARG A 20 14.73 -4.23 -9.96
C ARG A 20 14.15 -2.86 -9.60
N ASP A 21 14.91 -1.82 -9.91
CA ASP A 21 14.39 -0.46 -9.87
C ASP A 21 13.50 -0.25 -11.10
N ILE A 22 12.23 0.03 -10.88
CA ILE A 22 11.23 0.28 -11.93
C ILE A 22 10.75 1.73 -11.78
N GLU A 23 10.74 2.50 -12.86
CA GLU A 23 10.21 3.86 -12.83
C GLU A 23 8.69 3.88 -12.70
N PHE A 24 8.19 4.81 -11.88
CA PHE A 24 6.75 5.05 -11.76
C PHE A 24 6.16 5.55 -13.09
N SER A 25 5.03 4.96 -13.51
CA SER A 25 4.25 5.41 -14.66
C SER A 25 2.83 5.79 -14.23
N GLN A 26 2.47 7.05 -14.42
CA GLN A 26 1.14 7.57 -14.09
C GLN A 26 0.04 6.94 -14.95
N GLU A 27 0.34 6.62 -16.21
CA GLU A 27 -0.64 6.06 -17.16
C GLU A 27 -0.99 4.60 -16.85
N LEU A 28 -0.10 3.89 -16.15
CA LEU A 28 -0.30 2.50 -15.73
C LEU A 28 -0.86 2.40 -14.30
N ALA A 29 -0.84 3.49 -13.55
CA ALA A 29 -1.37 3.54 -12.19
C ALA A 29 -2.89 3.42 -12.23
N ASP A 30 -3.44 2.54 -11.40
CA ASP A 30 -4.88 2.48 -11.19
C ASP A 30 -5.34 3.53 -10.17
N GLN A 31 -6.64 3.54 -9.89
CA GLN A 31 -7.23 4.51 -8.97
C GLN A 31 -6.68 4.33 -7.53
N ASP A 32 -6.40 3.10 -7.12
CA ASP A 32 -5.91 2.79 -5.78
C ASP A 32 -4.47 3.27 -5.61
N ASP A 33 -3.64 3.07 -6.64
CA ASP A 33 -2.26 3.58 -6.69
C ASP A 33 -2.21 5.10 -6.54
N VAL A 34 -3.10 5.82 -7.26
CA VAL A 34 -3.18 7.28 -7.19
C VAL A 34 -3.60 7.74 -5.79
N GLU A 35 -4.65 7.14 -5.22
CA GLU A 35 -5.12 7.48 -3.87
C GLU A 35 -4.06 7.20 -2.80
N ALA A 36 -3.34 6.08 -2.92
CA ALA A 36 -2.25 5.74 -2.02
C ALA A 36 -1.14 6.79 -2.06
N GLN A 37 -0.77 7.25 -3.27
CA GLN A 37 0.25 8.28 -3.45
C GLN A 37 -0.17 9.61 -2.82
N GLU A 38 -1.42 10.05 -3.02
CA GLU A 38 -1.96 11.26 -2.43
C GLU A 38 -2.00 11.20 -0.89
N ARG A 39 -2.44 10.05 -0.35
CA ARG A 39 -2.47 9.80 1.09
C ARG A 39 -1.07 9.88 1.70
N SER A 40 -0.07 9.31 1.03
CA SER A 40 1.33 9.38 1.45
C SER A 40 1.84 10.82 1.48
N ARG A 41 1.62 11.59 0.42
CA ARG A 41 2.03 13.02 0.34
C ARG A 41 1.41 13.85 1.46
N ALA A 42 0.13 13.61 1.78
CA ALA A 42 -0.56 14.31 2.87
C ALA A 42 0.03 13.94 4.24
N ALA A 43 0.40 12.68 4.46
CA ALA A 43 1.06 12.26 5.70
C ALA A 43 2.43 12.92 5.86
N ASP A 44 3.24 12.96 4.79
CA ASP A 44 4.55 13.62 4.80
C ASP A 44 4.45 15.11 5.09
N ALA A 45 3.46 15.80 4.50
CA ALA A 45 3.22 17.22 4.78
C ALA A 45 2.91 17.45 6.26
N ARG A 46 2.07 16.61 6.87
CA ARG A 46 1.77 16.67 8.31
C ARG A 46 3.01 16.41 9.17
N ALA A 47 3.83 15.44 8.80
CA ALA A 47 5.06 15.10 9.52
C ALA A 47 6.10 16.23 9.43
N LYS A 48 6.27 16.84 8.26
CA LYS A 48 7.19 17.97 8.05
C LYS A 48 6.79 19.21 8.83
N GLY A 49 5.48 19.46 9.00
CA GLY A 49 4.95 20.56 9.81
C GLY A 49 5.02 20.35 11.34
N LYS A 50 5.44 19.17 11.80
CA LYS A 50 5.61 18.84 13.23
C LYS A 50 7.06 19.03 13.74
N LYS A 51 7.94 19.65 12.95
CA LYS A 51 9.30 20.01 13.37
C LYS A 51 9.33 21.34 14.13
#